data_AF-A0A0A9Y8H4-F1
#
_entry.id   AF-A0A0A9Y8H4-F1
#
_cell.length_a   1.000
_cell.length_b   1.000
_cell.length_c   1.000
_cell.angle_alpha   90.00
_cell.angle_beta   90.00
_cell.angle_gamma   90.00
#
_symmetry.space_group_name_H-M   'P 1'
#
loop_
_entity.id
_entity.type
_entity.pdbx_description
1 polymer ?
#
loop_
_entity_poly.entity_id
_entity_poly.type
_entity_poly.pdbx_seq_one_letter_code
_entity_poly.pdbx_strand_id
1 'polypeptide(L)'
;MQFWEDAFLDAVSQERDMIGMDQGPTEMMERYKWLSASEKKRLEHEEDRLLSTMLYNLTAFMLMLNVGKNELKQKVRRLLGKSHIGLVYSQEVNQLLDQLNNLQGNDIDLKPLTSRLSKRQTFTVHMGTDNTGDLIFMEVREDGLVLRGVNGVMVQRWWYERLVNMTYSPKTKVLCLWRKNAGQTQLHKFYTKKCKDVYYTIKECMEGRGNGDLKGMEPGGEFPVEDLASGEGGLLHVCMEGVGLLFANSKFFIRLEHIRKCFTQKGGIFVLEEFNPKNRQIKQRRYRSSMGEDLVLSVHRVISIEYSKQLARKST
;
A
#
# COMPACT_ATOMS: atom_id res chain seq x y z
N MET A 1 -27.27 -26.28 17.41
CA MET A 1 -25.85 -25.86 17.29
C MET A 1 -25.36 -25.58 15.87
N GLN A 2 -25.96 -26.13 14.80
CA GLN A 2 -25.54 -25.83 13.41
C GLN A 2 -25.69 -24.35 13.05
N PHE A 3 -26.84 -23.75 13.40
CA PHE A 3 -27.11 -22.31 13.25
C PHE A 3 -25.94 -21.40 13.64
N TRP A 4 -25.29 -21.64 14.79
CA TRP A 4 -24.20 -20.80 15.27
C TRP A 4 -22.90 -20.92 14.45
N GLU A 5 -22.71 -22.03 13.76
CA GLU A 5 -21.59 -22.17 12.81
C GLU A 5 -21.91 -21.49 11.49
N ASP A 6 -23.13 -21.63 10.99
CA ASP A 6 -23.55 -20.93 9.77
C ASP A 6 -23.51 -19.41 10.00
N ALA A 7 -24.07 -18.92 11.11
CA ALA A 7 -24.03 -17.51 11.48
C ALA A 7 -22.59 -16.97 11.63
N PHE A 8 -21.66 -17.78 12.16
CA PHE A 8 -20.25 -17.40 12.25
C PHE A 8 -19.61 -17.30 10.85
N LEU A 9 -19.82 -18.30 9.99
CA LEU A 9 -19.25 -18.34 8.65
C LEU A 9 -19.80 -17.20 7.78
N ASP A 10 -21.10 -16.92 7.87
CA ASP A 10 -21.76 -15.82 7.17
C ASP A 10 -21.23 -14.47 7.64
N ALA A 11 -21.11 -14.26 8.97
CA ALA A 11 -20.55 -13.02 9.52
C ALA A 11 -19.08 -12.80 9.13
N VAL A 12 -18.28 -13.86 9.12
CA VAL A 12 -16.87 -13.82 8.67
C VAL A 12 -16.80 -13.49 7.18
N SER A 13 -17.61 -14.15 6.34
CA SER A 13 -17.65 -13.87 4.90
C SER A 13 -18.07 -12.42 4.62
N GLN A 14 -19.12 -11.94 5.28
CA GLN A 14 -19.59 -10.57 5.14
C GLN A 14 -18.52 -9.55 5.56
N GLU A 15 -17.85 -9.77 6.69
CA GLU A 15 -16.80 -8.85 7.14
C GLU A 15 -15.60 -8.85 6.19
N ARG A 16 -15.15 -10.04 5.73
CA ARG A 16 -14.08 -10.16 4.73
C ARG A 16 -14.43 -9.41 3.44
N ASP A 17 -15.66 -9.48 2.96
CA ASP A 17 -16.13 -8.69 1.81
C ASP A 17 -16.12 -7.18 2.12
N MET A 18 -16.64 -6.78 3.29
CA MET A 18 -16.64 -5.36 3.71
C MET A 18 -15.24 -4.77 3.84
N ILE A 19 -14.25 -5.57 4.22
CA ILE A 19 -12.84 -5.15 4.29
C ILE A 19 -12.05 -5.39 3.00
N GLY A 20 -12.63 -6.11 2.04
CA GLY A 20 -12.06 -6.37 0.71
C GLY A 20 -11.05 -7.52 0.67
N MET A 21 -11.09 -8.42 1.65
CA MET A 21 -10.29 -9.66 1.67
C MET A 21 -10.93 -10.80 0.85
N ASP A 22 -12.23 -10.72 0.54
CA ASP A 22 -12.93 -11.71 -0.28
C ASP A 22 -12.97 -11.31 -1.77
N GLN A 23 -11.91 -11.64 -2.52
CA GLN A 23 -11.80 -11.39 -3.99
C GLN A 23 -11.82 -12.69 -4.82
N GLY A 24 -12.27 -13.78 -4.20
CA GLY A 24 -12.24 -15.10 -4.80
C GLY A 24 -10.89 -15.84 -4.59
N PRO A 25 -10.90 -17.18 -4.51
CA PRO A 25 -9.73 -17.95 -4.08
C PRO A 25 -8.51 -17.79 -4.98
N THR A 26 -8.70 -17.74 -6.30
CA THR A 26 -7.60 -17.69 -7.27
C THR A 26 -6.81 -16.39 -7.18
N GLU A 27 -7.49 -15.23 -7.15
CA GLU A 27 -6.82 -13.93 -7.08
C GLU A 27 -6.08 -13.75 -5.74
N MET A 28 -6.68 -14.23 -4.64
CA MET A 28 -6.05 -14.24 -3.32
C MET A 28 -4.76 -15.08 -3.30
N MET A 29 -4.81 -16.30 -3.83
CA MET A 29 -3.66 -17.21 -3.85
C MET A 29 -2.54 -16.70 -4.74
N GLU A 30 -2.87 -16.13 -5.90
CA GLU A 30 -1.86 -15.49 -6.76
C GLU A 30 -1.24 -14.28 -6.07
N ARG A 31 -2.05 -13.41 -5.46
CA ARG A 31 -1.53 -12.25 -4.71
C ARG A 31 -0.59 -12.71 -3.60
N TYR A 32 -0.99 -13.68 -2.79
CA TYR A 32 -0.20 -14.15 -1.66
C TYR A 32 1.20 -14.60 -2.11
N LYS A 33 1.35 -15.26 -3.26
CA LYS A 33 2.67 -15.67 -3.78
C LYS A 33 3.63 -14.50 -4.01
N TRP A 34 3.12 -13.34 -4.40
CA TRP A 34 3.91 -12.15 -4.74
C TRP A 34 4.18 -11.21 -3.56
N LEU A 35 3.59 -11.48 -2.39
CA LEU A 35 3.83 -10.69 -1.18
C LEU A 35 5.17 -11.05 -0.55
N SER A 36 5.83 -10.03 0.02
CA SER A 36 7.00 -10.24 0.88
C SER A 36 6.63 -11.02 2.14
N ALA A 37 7.62 -11.62 2.81
CA ALA A 37 7.38 -12.40 4.03
C ALA A 37 6.73 -11.57 5.15
N SER A 38 7.09 -10.29 5.27
CA SER A 38 6.50 -9.37 6.24
C SER A 38 5.03 -9.05 5.91
N GLU A 39 4.70 -8.84 4.63
CA GLU A 39 3.32 -8.59 4.20
C GLU A 39 2.42 -9.82 4.35
N LYS A 40 2.94 -11.01 4.06
CA LYS A 40 2.24 -12.28 4.32
C LYS A 40 1.87 -12.41 5.79
N LYS A 41 2.87 -12.23 6.67
CA LYS A 41 2.68 -12.30 8.12
C LYS A 41 1.70 -11.24 8.61
N ARG A 42 1.74 -10.02 8.06
CA ARG A 42 0.76 -8.97 8.38
C ARG A 42 -0.67 -9.40 8.02
N LEU A 43 -0.88 -9.94 6.82
CA LEU A 43 -2.21 -10.41 6.39
C LEU A 43 -2.71 -11.58 7.24
N GLU A 44 -1.83 -12.53 7.59
CA GLU A 44 -2.17 -13.64 8.50
C GLU A 44 -2.62 -13.12 9.88
N HIS A 45 -1.91 -12.12 10.42
CA HIS A 45 -2.32 -11.47 11.67
C HIS A 45 -3.66 -10.72 11.55
N GLU A 46 -3.94 -10.09 10.40
CA GLU A 46 -5.22 -9.41 10.14
C GLU A 46 -6.38 -10.40 10.06
N GLU A 47 -6.17 -11.54 9.41
CA GLU A 47 -7.14 -12.64 9.33
C GLU A 47 -7.42 -13.24 10.70
N ASP A 48 -6.38 -13.60 11.46
CA ASP A 48 -6.55 -14.12 12.83
C ASP A 48 -7.31 -13.15 13.73
N ARG A 49 -7.01 -11.85 13.63
CA ARG A 49 -7.70 -10.80 14.38
C ARG A 49 -9.18 -10.73 14.02
N LEU A 50 -9.53 -10.80 12.73
CA LEU A 50 -10.93 -10.82 12.28
C LEU A 50 -11.65 -12.04 12.85
N LEU A 51 -11.09 -13.24 12.68
CA LEU A 51 -11.70 -14.49 13.13
C LEU A 51 -11.89 -14.53 14.65
N SER A 52 -10.88 -14.10 15.41
CA SER A 52 -10.97 -14.02 16.88
C SER A 52 -12.03 -13.02 17.34
N THR A 53 -12.10 -11.84 16.70
CA THR A 53 -13.13 -10.82 16.99
C THR A 53 -14.53 -11.36 16.74
N MET A 54 -14.74 -12.07 15.63
CA MET A 54 -16.03 -12.68 15.31
C MET A 54 -16.42 -13.78 16.29
N LEU A 55 -15.49 -14.64 16.69
CA LEU A 55 -15.77 -15.67 17.71
C LEU A 55 -16.06 -15.06 19.09
N TYR A 56 -15.35 -14.00 19.46
CA TYR A 56 -15.61 -13.28 20.70
C TYR A 56 -17.04 -12.72 20.72
N ASN A 57 -17.44 -12.02 19.65
CA ASN A 57 -18.79 -11.45 19.56
C ASN A 57 -19.87 -12.53 19.43
N LEU A 58 -19.61 -13.63 18.73
CA LEU A 58 -20.51 -14.79 18.68
C LEU A 58 -20.74 -15.36 20.08
N THR A 59 -19.68 -15.46 20.89
CA THR A 59 -19.75 -15.92 22.28
C THR A 59 -20.67 -15.01 23.11
N ALA A 60 -20.57 -13.69 22.94
CA ALA A 60 -21.45 -12.71 23.57
C ALA A 60 -22.92 -12.92 23.16
N PHE A 61 -23.20 -13.07 21.86
CA PHE A 61 -24.56 -13.30 21.35
C PHE A 61 -25.15 -14.63 21.85
N MET A 62 -24.36 -15.70 21.91
CA MET A 62 -24.79 -16.98 22.44
C MET A 62 -25.16 -16.88 23.94
N LEU A 63 -24.37 -16.14 24.73
CA LEU A 63 -24.66 -15.91 26.14
C LEU A 63 -25.92 -15.05 26.32
N MET A 64 -26.07 -13.97 25.55
CA MET A 64 -27.25 -13.10 25.56
C MET A 64 -28.53 -13.86 25.24
N LEU A 65 -28.49 -14.77 24.26
CA LEU A 65 -29.61 -15.63 23.88
C LEU A 65 -29.79 -16.85 24.80
N ASN A 66 -29.09 -16.86 25.94
CA ASN A 66 -29.20 -17.87 26.99
C ASN A 66 -28.93 -19.31 26.50
N VAL A 67 -27.99 -19.49 25.57
CA VAL A 67 -27.53 -20.81 25.15
C VAL A 67 -26.83 -21.52 26.32
N GLY A 68 -27.07 -22.82 26.47
CA GLY A 68 -26.45 -23.62 27.52
C GLY A 68 -24.91 -23.48 27.54
N LYS A 69 -24.35 -23.08 28.70
CA LYS A 69 -22.93 -22.70 28.84
C LYS A 69 -21.96 -23.80 28.37
N ASN A 70 -22.29 -25.07 28.63
CA ASN A 70 -21.45 -26.20 28.21
C ASN A 70 -21.45 -26.38 26.68
N GLU A 71 -22.63 -26.30 26.05
CA GLU A 71 -22.77 -26.40 24.59
C GLU A 71 -22.09 -25.23 23.89
N LEU A 72 -22.25 -24.02 24.44
CA LEU A 72 -21.58 -22.81 23.99
C LEU A 72 -20.06 -22.99 24.01
N LYS A 73 -19.48 -23.39 25.16
CA LYS A 73 -18.02 -23.62 25.29
C LYS A 73 -17.52 -24.65 24.26
N GLN A 74 -18.25 -25.76 24.11
CA GLN A 74 -17.87 -26.81 23.18
C GLN A 74 -17.89 -26.31 21.72
N LYS A 75 -18.92 -25.54 21.35
CA LYS A 75 -19.06 -25.00 19.99
C LYS A 75 -17.99 -23.97 19.66
N VAL A 76 -17.77 -22.99 20.54
CA VAL A 76 -16.77 -21.94 20.32
C VAL A 76 -15.38 -22.54 20.24
N ARG A 77 -15.01 -23.50 21.12
CA ARG A 77 -13.72 -24.20 21.02
C ARG A 77 -13.56 -24.98 19.71
N ARG A 78 -14.63 -25.61 19.23
CA ARG A 78 -14.60 -26.33 17.94
C ARG A 78 -14.40 -25.36 16.77
N LEU A 79 -15.08 -24.22 16.77
CA LEU A 79 -14.90 -23.20 15.73
C LEU A 79 -13.51 -22.58 15.79
N LEU A 80 -13.01 -22.25 16.98
CA LEU A 80 -11.63 -21.77 17.21
C LEU A 80 -10.60 -22.71 16.58
N GLY A 81 -10.74 -24.03 16.81
CA GLY A 81 -9.85 -25.04 16.22
C GLY A 81 -9.98 -25.16 14.70
N LYS A 82 -11.20 -25.08 14.14
CA LYS A 82 -11.44 -25.13 12.68
C LYS A 82 -10.93 -23.89 11.95
N SER A 83 -10.92 -22.73 12.62
CA SER A 83 -10.48 -21.45 12.05
C SER A 83 -8.96 -21.31 12.01
N HIS A 84 -8.19 -22.23 12.63
CA HIS A 84 -6.73 -22.20 12.66
C HIS A 84 -6.12 -20.89 13.19
N ILE A 85 -6.81 -20.23 14.12
CA ILE A 85 -6.39 -18.94 14.67
C ILE A 85 -5.11 -19.11 15.49
N GLY A 86 -4.12 -18.24 15.25
CA GLY A 86 -2.86 -18.22 15.98
C GLY A 86 -3.01 -18.07 17.49
N LEU A 87 -1.98 -18.50 18.24
CA LEU A 87 -1.98 -18.51 19.70
C LEU A 87 -2.29 -17.13 20.32
N VAL A 88 -1.69 -16.08 19.75
CA VAL A 88 -1.82 -14.70 20.25
C VAL A 88 -3.28 -14.24 20.27
N TYR A 89 -4.03 -14.51 19.21
CA TYR A 89 -5.42 -14.05 19.08
C TYR A 89 -6.43 -15.02 19.70
N SER A 90 -6.11 -16.30 19.76
CA SER A 90 -6.98 -17.31 20.40
C SER A 90 -6.98 -17.22 21.93
N GLN A 91 -5.90 -16.72 22.54
CA GLN A 91 -5.79 -16.60 24.00
C GLN A 91 -6.95 -15.80 24.61
N GLU A 92 -7.35 -14.72 23.95
CA GLU A 92 -8.41 -13.85 24.45
C GLU A 92 -9.79 -14.52 24.43
N VAL A 93 -10.10 -15.28 23.37
CA VAL A 93 -11.33 -16.08 23.30
C VAL A 93 -11.32 -17.18 24.35
N ASN A 94 -10.18 -17.84 24.58
CA ASN A 94 -10.06 -18.85 25.62
C ASN A 94 -10.30 -18.28 27.02
N GLN A 95 -9.72 -17.13 27.34
CA GLN A 95 -9.95 -16.44 28.62
C GLN A 95 -11.43 -16.10 28.84
N LEU A 96 -12.13 -15.64 27.80
CA LEU A 96 -13.57 -15.41 27.87
C LEU A 96 -14.34 -16.70 28.18
N LEU A 97 -14.02 -17.81 27.52
CA LEU A 97 -14.68 -19.10 27.73
C LEU A 97 -14.43 -19.67 29.14
N ASP A 98 -13.27 -19.41 29.73
CA ASP A 98 -12.95 -19.86 31.08
C ASP A 98 -13.79 -19.12 32.13
N GLN A 99 -14.07 -17.84 31.91
CA GLN A 99 -14.88 -17.00 32.81
C GLN A 99 -16.39 -17.12 32.58
N LEU A 100 -16.84 -17.81 31.53
CA LEU A 100 -18.25 -17.84 31.09
C LEU A 100 -19.26 -18.30 32.15
N ASN A 101 -18.82 -19.07 33.16
CA ASN A 101 -19.69 -19.47 34.26
C ASN A 101 -20.11 -18.29 35.14
N ASN A 102 -19.30 -17.23 35.20
CA ASN A 102 -19.50 -16.03 36.00
C ASN A 102 -20.24 -14.92 35.24
N LEU A 103 -20.52 -15.11 33.95
CA LEU A 103 -21.16 -14.13 33.08
C LEU A 103 -22.61 -14.53 32.78
N GLN A 104 -23.49 -13.56 32.58
CA GLN A 104 -24.90 -13.75 32.20
C GLN A 104 -25.37 -12.67 31.22
N GLY A 105 -26.36 -12.99 30.39
CA GLY A 105 -27.00 -12.02 29.50
C GLY A 105 -26.00 -11.21 28.66
N ASN A 106 -25.96 -9.89 28.90
CA ASN A 106 -25.15 -8.90 28.17
C ASN A 106 -23.85 -8.51 28.87
N ASP A 107 -23.33 -9.34 29.78
CA ASP A 107 -22.10 -9.04 30.53
C ASP A 107 -20.82 -9.01 29.67
N ILE A 108 -20.91 -9.36 28.38
CA ILE A 108 -19.77 -9.36 27.45
C ILE A 108 -19.89 -8.16 26.51
N ASP A 109 -18.96 -7.21 26.64
CA ASP A 109 -18.86 -6.07 25.72
C ASP A 109 -18.47 -6.53 24.32
N LEU A 110 -19.26 -6.12 23.32
CA LEU A 110 -18.95 -6.43 21.93
C LEU A 110 -17.70 -5.70 21.47
N LYS A 111 -16.86 -6.42 20.74
CA LYS A 111 -15.71 -5.82 20.09
C LYS A 111 -16.12 -5.13 18.79
N PRO A 112 -15.60 -3.93 18.53
CA PRO A 112 -15.83 -3.25 17.27
C PRO A 112 -15.25 -4.05 16.10
N LEU A 113 -16.04 -4.20 15.05
CA LEU A 113 -15.61 -4.84 13.80
C LEU A 113 -14.56 -3.97 13.09
N THR A 114 -13.60 -4.61 12.41
CA THR A 114 -12.52 -3.89 11.71
C THR A 114 -13.10 -2.98 10.62
N SER A 115 -14.17 -3.42 9.96
CA SER A 115 -14.91 -2.65 8.98
C SER A 115 -15.47 -1.33 9.52
N ARG A 116 -15.77 -1.26 10.83
CA ARG A 116 -16.27 -0.06 11.50
C ARG A 116 -15.17 0.86 12.02
N LEU A 117 -13.96 0.33 12.24
CA LEU A 117 -12.81 1.09 12.76
C LEU A 117 -11.94 1.70 11.66
N SER A 118 -12.01 1.15 10.44
CA SER A 118 -11.22 1.69 9.33
C SER A 118 -11.54 3.17 9.09
N LYS A 119 -10.54 4.04 9.26
CA LYS A 119 -10.62 5.45 8.83
C LYS A 119 -10.71 5.47 7.31
N ARG A 120 -11.93 5.44 6.79
CA ARG A 120 -12.20 5.53 5.35
C ARG A 120 -12.42 6.98 5.00
N GLN A 121 -11.49 7.56 4.25
CA GLN A 121 -11.77 8.79 3.53
C GLN A 121 -12.37 8.41 2.19
N THR A 122 -13.64 8.74 2.01
CA THR A 122 -14.39 8.39 0.80
C THR A 122 -14.56 9.61 -0.09
N PHE A 123 -14.24 9.45 -1.36
CA PHE A 123 -14.33 10.49 -2.36
C PHE A 123 -15.26 10.06 -3.48
N THR A 124 -16.11 10.99 -3.91
CA THR A 124 -16.93 10.81 -5.11
C THR A 124 -16.06 11.12 -6.34
N VAL A 125 -15.96 10.14 -7.24
CA VAL A 125 -15.19 10.24 -8.48
C VAL A 125 -16.00 9.68 -9.65
N HIS A 126 -15.76 10.21 -10.85
CA HIS A 126 -16.28 9.65 -12.10
C HIS A 126 -15.19 8.87 -12.79
N MET A 127 -15.51 7.70 -13.33
CA MET A 127 -14.58 6.95 -14.19
C MET A 127 -14.28 7.76 -15.46
N GLY A 128 -13.01 7.94 -15.81
CA GLY A 128 -12.59 8.65 -17.01
C GLY A 128 -12.03 10.05 -16.75
N THR A 129 -12.17 10.94 -17.74
CA THR A 129 -11.53 12.28 -17.76
C THR A 129 -12.47 13.43 -17.48
N ASP A 130 -13.77 13.16 -17.41
CA ASP A 130 -14.82 14.15 -17.21
C ASP A 130 -15.96 13.57 -16.33
N ASN A 131 -17.03 14.34 -16.16
CA ASN A 131 -18.19 13.97 -15.34
C ASN A 131 -19.22 13.09 -16.07
N THR A 132 -18.94 12.62 -17.28
CA THR A 132 -19.88 11.81 -18.06
C THR A 132 -19.79 10.32 -17.74
N GLY A 133 -18.64 9.87 -17.22
CA GLY A 133 -18.45 8.47 -16.85
C GLY A 133 -19.10 8.11 -15.51
N ASP A 134 -19.10 6.79 -15.24
CA ASP A 134 -19.81 6.21 -14.11
C ASP A 134 -19.36 6.80 -12.78
N LEU A 135 -20.35 7.20 -11.97
CA LEU A 135 -20.15 7.71 -10.63
C LEU A 135 -19.84 6.56 -9.68
N ILE A 136 -18.71 6.66 -8.98
CA ILE A 136 -18.28 5.69 -7.98
C ILE A 136 -17.76 6.39 -6.73
N PHE A 137 -17.76 5.66 -5.62
CA PHE A 137 -17.13 6.07 -4.38
C PHE A 137 -15.76 5.41 -4.26
N MET A 138 -14.71 6.21 -4.22
CA MET A 138 -13.34 5.77 -3.95
C MET A 138 -13.06 5.91 -2.45
N GLU A 139 -13.01 4.79 -1.75
CA GLU A 139 -12.59 4.72 -0.36
C GLU A 139 -11.07 4.52 -0.31
N VAL A 140 -10.36 5.51 0.24
CA VAL A 140 -8.94 5.41 0.54
C VAL A 140 -8.79 4.73 1.89
N ARG A 141 -8.09 3.59 1.92
CA ARG A 141 -7.82 2.81 3.13
C ARG A 141 -6.31 2.76 3.39
N GLU A 142 -5.94 2.37 4.60
CA GLU A 142 -4.56 1.99 4.92
C GLU A 142 -4.06 0.90 3.97
N ASP A 143 -4.99 0.05 3.54
CA ASP A 143 -4.98 -1.04 2.58
C ASP A 143 -4.49 -0.89 1.14
N GLY A 144 -4.82 0.27 0.59
CA GLY A 144 -5.19 0.39 -0.82
C GLY A 144 -6.53 1.12 -0.98
N LEU A 145 -7.12 0.99 -2.16
CA LEU A 145 -8.39 1.62 -2.53
C LEU A 145 -9.52 0.60 -2.63
N VAL A 146 -10.72 0.98 -2.22
CA VAL A 146 -11.96 0.29 -2.57
C VAL A 146 -12.79 1.21 -3.45
N LEU A 147 -13.21 0.71 -4.60
CA LEU A 147 -14.15 1.38 -5.49
C LEU A 147 -15.54 0.76 -5.27
N ARG A 148 -16.49 1.56 -4.81
CA ARG A 148 -17.89 1.14 -4.62
C ARG A 148 -18.80 1.82 -5.63
N GLY A 149 -19.80 1.09 -6.10
CA GLY A 149 -20.88 1.64 -6.91
C GLY A 149 -21.81 2.53 -6.09
N VAL A 150 -22.72 3.22 -6.77
CA VAL A 150 -23.72 4.08 -6.11
C VAL A 150 -24.66 3.34 -5.15
N ASN A 151 -24.81 2.03 -5.33
CA ASN A 151 -25.57 1.14 -4.44
C ASN A 151 -24.76 0.67 -3.21
N GLY A 152 -23.51 1.13 -3.04
CA GLY A 152 -22.63 0.73 -1.96
C GLY A 152 -21.94 -0.63 -2.15
N VAL A 153 -22.25 -1.37 -3.21
CA VAL A 153 -21.58 -2.64 -3.53
C VAL A 153 -20.15 -2.39 -3.95
N MET A 154 -19.21 -3.21 -3.48
CA MET A 154 -17.82 -3.16 -3.91
C MET A 154 -17.72 -3.58 -5.38
N VAL A 155 -17.22 -2.69 -6.22
CA VAL A 155 -17.00 -2.93 -7.65
C VAL A 155 -15.58 -3.43 -7.88
N GLN A 156 -14.59 -2.80 -7.25
CA GLN A 156 -13.18 -3.20 -7.33
C GLN A 156 -12.42 -2.88 -6.05
N ARG A 157 -11.37 -3.66 -5.76
CA ARG A 157 -10.41 -3.40 -4.68
C ARG A 157 -9.00 -3.36 -5.24
N TRP A 158 -8.26 -2.28 -4.97
CA TRP A 158 -6.91 -2.08 -5.48
C TRP A 158 -5.88 -1.98 -4.36
N TRP A 159 -5.03 -2.98 -4.24
CA TRP A 159 -3.91 -3.01 -3.29
C TRP A 159 -2.80 -2.04 -3.69
N TYR A 160 -2.22 -1.32 -2.72
CA TYR A 160 -1.12 -0.38 -2.99
C TYR A 160 0.11 -1.07 -3.58
N GLU A 161 0.32 -2.35 -3.26
CA GLU A 161 1.39 -3.20 -3.79
C GLU A 161 1.36 -3.31 -5.32
N ARG A 162 0.18 -3.14 -5.93
CA ARG A 162 0.01 -3.11 -7.40
C ARG A 162 0.01 -1.70 -7.98
N LEU A 163 0.05 -0.65 -7.17
CA LEU A 163 0.05 0.74 -7.63
C LEU A 163 1.47 1.16 -7.98
N VAL A 164 1.72 1.42 -9.27
CA VAL A 164 3.04 1.79 -9.81
C VAL A 164 3.32 3.27 -9.62
N ASN A 165 2.31 4.10 -9.90
CA ASN A 165 2.42 5.55 -9.82
C ASN A 165 1.04 6.19 -9.70
N MET A 166 1.00 7.44 -9.24
CA MET A 166 -0.17 8.29 -9.25
C MET A 166 0.19 9.72 -9.65
N THR A 167 -0.67 10.40 -10.39
CA THR A 167 -0.55 11.84 -10.68
C THR A 167 -1.93 12.46 -10.67
N TYR A 168 -2.00 13.79 -10.55
CA TYR A 168 -3.27 14.51 -10.66
C TYR A 168 -3.06 15.84 -11.39
N SER A 169 -4.13 16.35 -11.98
CA SER A 169 -4.17 17.64 -12.66
C SER A 169 -5.32 18.46 -12.10
N PRO A 170 -5.05 19.51 -11.30
CA PRO A 170 -6.09 20.43 -10.81
C PRO A 170 -6.87 21.11 -11.93
N LYS A 171 -6.18 21.43 -13.04
CA LYS A 171 -6.76 22.13 -14.19
C LYS A 171 -7.84 21.30 -14.87
N THR A 172 -7.55 20.03 -15.13
CA THR A 172 -8.49 19.10 -15.78
C THR A 172 -9.33 18.31 -14.78
N LYS A 173 -9.02 18.41 -13.48
CA LYS A 173 -9.69 17.70 -12.38
C LYS A 173 -9.59 16.17 -12.51
N VAL A 174 -8.49 15.68 -13.07
CA VAL A 174 -8.27 14.25 -13.31
C VAL A 174 -7.18 13.72 -12.38
N LEU A 175 -7.47 12.63 -11.68
CA LEU A 175 -6.52 11.75 -11.01
C LEU A 175 -6.18 10.58 -11.94
N CYS A 176 -4.90 10.28 -12.08
CA CYS A 176 -4.38 9.19 -12.89
C CYS A 176 -3.67 8.19 -11.96
N LEU A 177 -4.07 6.93 -12.01
CA LEU A 177 -3.49 5.84 -11.23
C LEU A 177 -2.94 4.78 -12.19
N TRP A 178 -1.65 4.49 -12.13
CA TRP A 178 -1.01 3.44 -12.89
C TRP A 178 -0.93 2.19 -12.03
N ARG A 179 -1.54 1.09 -12.48
CA ARG A 179 -1.58 -0.18 -11.76
C ARG A 179 -0.95 -1.28 -12.59
N LYS A 180 -0.16 -2.15 -11.95
CA LYS A 180 0.35 -3.37 -12.57
C LYS A 180 -0.71 -4.47 -12.46
N ASN A 181 -1.11 -5.04 -13.59
CA ASN A 181 -2.05 -6.15 -13.68
C ASN A 181 -1.51 -7.19 -14.68
N ALA A 182 -1.39 -8.45 -14.27
CA ALA A 182 -0.82 -9.53 -15.08
C ALA A 182 0.51 -9.18 -15.80
N GLY A 183 1.38 -8.42 -15.12
CA GLY A 183 2.67 -7.98 -15.68
C GLY A 183 2.63 -6.70 -16.53
N GLN A 184 1.45 -6.21 -16.92
CA GLN A 184 1.27 -4.99 -17.71
C GLN A 184 0.85 -3.80 -16.84
N THR A 185 1.35 -2.61 -17.15
CA THR A 185 0.95 -1.37 -16.47
C THR A 185 -0.25 -0.76 -17.18
N GLN A 186 -1.36 -0.60 -16.47
CA GLN A 186 -2.60 -0.01 -16.95
C GLN A 186 -2.81 1.37 -16.31
N LEU A 187 -3.23 2.35 -17.10
CA LEU A 187 -3.59 3.68 -16.64
C LEU A 187 -5.10 3.77 -16.42
N HIS A 188 -5.50 4.07 -15.20
CA HIS A 188 -6.87 4.39 -14.85
C HIS A 188 -7.00 5.88 -14.55
N LYS A 189 -8.05 6.50 -15.09
CA LYS A 189 -8.33 7.93 -14.92
C LYS A 189 -9.64 8.10 -14.15
N PHE A 190 -9.64 9.06 -13.24
CA PHE A 190 -10.79 9.42 -12.43
C PHE A 190 -10.97 10.93 -12.44
N TYR A 191 -12.15 11.38 -12.84
CA TYR A 191 -12.50 12.79 -12.76
C TYR A 191 -13.12 13.10 -11.40
N THR A 192 -12.57 14.11 -10.72
CA THR A 192 -13.17 14.66 -9.51
C THR A 192 -12.67 16.07 -9.23
N LYS A 193 -13.58 16.93 -8.76
CA LYS A 193 -13.23 18.29 -8.29
C LYS A 193 -12.22 18.24 -7.12
N LYS A 194 -12.15 17.12 -6.39
CA LYS A 194 -11.24 16.88 -5.26
C LYS A 194 -9.99 16.08 -5.63
N CYS A 195 -9.55 16.07 -6.89
CA CYS A 195 -8.41 15.25 -7.34
C CYS A 195 -7.12 15.48 -6.53
N LYS A 196 -6.89 16.72 -6.05
CA LYS A 196 -5.78 17.05 -5.15
C LYS A 196 -5.91 16.34 -3.81
N ASP A 197 -7.07 16.46 -3.17
CA ASP A 197 -7.32 15.87 -1.85
C ASP A 197 -7.18 14.35 -1.92
N VAL A 198 -7.79 13.73 -2.94
CA VAL A 198 -7.67 12.29 -3.17
C VAL A 198 -6.20 11.88 -3.28
N TYR A 199 -5.42 12.55 -4.13
CA TYR A 199 -4.00 12.24 -4.30
C TYR A 199 -3.23 12.29 -2.97
N TYR A 200 -3.38 13.36 -2.19
CA TYR A 200 -2.64 13.50 -0.93
C TYR A 200 -3.11 12.50 0.12
N THR A 201 -4.40 12.19 0.20
CA THR A 201 -4.89 11.15 1.11
C THR A 201 -4.30 9.78 0.76
N ILE A 202 -4.25 9.41 -0.52
CA ILE A 202 -3.64 8.14 -0.94
C ILE A 202 -2.15 8.14 -0.61
N LYS A 203 -1.46 9.25 -0.92
CA LYS A 203 -0.04 9.42 -0.63
C LYS A 203 0.25 9.27 0.88
N GLU A 204 -0.48 9.97 1.74
CA GLU A 204 -0.33 9.91 3.19
C GLU A 204 -0.59 8.49 3.74
N CYS A 205 -1.61 7.80 3.23
CA CYS A 205 -1.86 6.40 3.60
C CYS A 205 -0.72 5.46 3.18
N MET A 206 -0.12 5.68 2.01
CA MET A 206 1.01 4.88 1.55
C MET A 206 2.29 5.19 2.34
N GLU A 207 2.54 6.45 2.69
CA GLU A 207 3.68 6.87 3.52
C GLU A 207 3.55 6.37 4.96
N GLY A 208 2.32 6.33 5.51
CA GLY A 208 2.03 5.81 6.85
C GLY A 208 2.34 4.32 7.05
N ARG A 209 2.40 3.52 5.96
CA ARG A 209 2.83 2.11 6.00
C ARG A 209 4.33 1.93 6.24
N GLY A 210 5.12 2.96 5.92
CA GLY A 210 6.57 2.92 6.01
C GLY A 210 7.13 3.33 7.38
N ASN A 211 6.29 3.59 8.39
CA ASN A 211 6.74 4.21 9.64
C ASN A 211 7.24 3.19 10.69
N GLY A 212 7.99 2.20 10.23
CA GLY A 212 9.25 1.86 10.86
C GLY A 212 10.35 2.60 10.09
N ASP A 213 10.64 3.83 10.51
CA ASP A 213 11.89 4.55 10.20
C ASP A 213 12.13 5.06 8.76
N LEU A 214 11.10 5.61 8.10
CA LEU A 214 11.26 6.38 6.84
C LEU A 214 10.86 7.86 6.97
N LYS A 215 11.19 8.48 8.11
CA LYS A 215 11.28 9.95 8.19
C LYS A 215 12.53 10.38 7.40
N GLY A 216 12.38 10.65 6.11
CA GLY A 216 13.41 11.36 5.34
C GLY A 216 13.84 10.78 3.99
N MET A 217 13.12 9.82 3.40
CA MET A 217 13.44 9.43 2.03
C MET A 217 12.77 10.37 1.03
N GLU A 218 13.47 11.47 0.73
CA GLU A 218 13.25 12.22 -0.49
C GLU A 218 13.22 11.27 -1.70
N PRO A 219 12.49 11.59 -2.79
CA PRO A 219 12.60 10.85 -4.04
C PRO A 219 14.07 10.74 -4.45
N GLY A 220 14.60 9.52 -4.39
CA GLY A 220 16.04 9.35 -4.26
C GLY A 220 16.41 7.98 -3.70
N GLY A 221 17.66 7.59 -3.88
CA GLY A 221 18.18 6.29 -3.47
C GLY A 221 19.71 6.26 -3.53
N GLU A 222 20.32 5.36 -2.77
CA GLU A 222 21.76 5.15 -2.75
C GLU A 222 22.12 3.91 -3.54
N PHE A 223 23.07 4.08 -4.46
CA PHE A 223 23.48 3.03 -5.39
C PHE A 223 24.98 2.82 -5.29
N PRO A 224 25.45 1.57 -5.08
CA PRO A 224 26.87 1.27 -5.18
C PRO A 224 27.31 1.43 -6.64
N VAL A 225 28.39 2.17 -6.84
CA VAL A 225 28.96 2.48 -8.14
C VAL A 225 30.47 2.33 -8.12
N GLU A 226 31.05 1.99 -9.27
CA GLU A 226 32.49 2.07 -9.53
C GLU A 226 32.71 3.06 -10.67
N ASP A 227 33.53 4.08 -10.44
CA ASP A 227 33.89 5.04 -11.50
C ASP A 227 34.85 4.37 -12.48
N LEU A 228 34.43 4.24 -13.74
CA LEU A 228 35.25 3.58 -14.77
C LEU A 228 36.47 4.41 -15.19
N ALA A 229 36.55 5.69 -14.84
CA ALA A 229 37.71 6.53 -15.15
C ALA A 229 38.85 6.35 -14.14
N SER A 230 38.53 6.21 -12.85
CA SER A 230 39.52 6.07 -11.76
C SER A 230 39.64 4.65 -11.21
N GLY A 231 38.65 3.79 -11.45
CA GLY A 231 38.52 2.47 -10.82
C GLY A 231 38.06 2.53 -9.37
N GLU A 232 37.67 3.70 -8.85
CA GLU A 232 37.25 3.86 -7.46
C GLU A 232 35.82 3.38 -7.24
N GLY A 233 35.63 2.54 -6.22
CA GLY A 233 34.32 2.20 -5.68
C GLY A 233 33.75 3.33 -4.82
N GLY A 234 32.44 3.52 -4.88
CA GLY A 234 31.74 4.58 -4.16
C GLY A 234 30.23 4.41 -4.13
N LEU A 235 29.56 5.43 -3.62
CA LEU A 235 28.11 5.53 -3.54
C LEU A 235 27.63 6.70 -4.39
N LEU A 236 26.59 6.45 -5.18
CA LEU A 236 25.83 7.46 -5.90
C LEU A 236 24.49 7.65 -5.18
N HIS A 237 24.31 8.82 -4.59
CA HIS A 237 23.08 9.21 -3.91
C HIS A 237 22.25 10.09 -4.85
N VAL A 238 21.04 9.66 -5.18
CA VAL A 238 20.07 10.47 -5.93
C VAL A 238 19.16 11.16 -4.93
N CYS A 239 18.95 12.47 -5.05
CA CYS A 239 18.02 13.26 -4.22
C CYS A 239 17.29 14.31 -5.06
N MET A 240 16.40 15.11 -4.45
CA MET A 240 15.60 16.10 -5.18
C MET A 240 16.42 17.23 -5.82
N GLU A 241 17.58 17.54 -5.27
CA GLU A 241 18.47 18.60 -5.74
C GLU A 241 19.44 18.13 -6.83
N GLY A 242 19.61 16.81 -7.03
CA GLY A 242 20.55 16.25 -7.98
C GLY A 242 21.14 14.89 -7.59
N VAL A 243 22.40 14.69 -7.95
CA VAL A 243 23.14 13.44 -7.76
C VAL A 243 24.43 13.72 -6.98
N GLY A 244 24.52 13.17 -5.77
CA GLY A 244 25.72 13.15 -4.95
C GLY A 244 26.59 11.93 -5.26
N LEU A 245 27.89 12.13 -5.34
CA LEU A 245 28.88 11.07 -5.57
C LEU A 245 29.89 11.09 -4.43
N LEU A 246 30.05 9.94 -3.78
CA LEU A 246 30.97 9.71 -2.68
C LEU A 246 31.88 8.54 -3.00
N PHE A 247 33.12 8.84 -3.36
CA PHE A 247 34.21 7.88 -3.55
C PHE A 247 35.19 7.97 -2.38
N ALA A 248 36.08 6.97 -2.27
CA ALA A 248 37.07 6.91 -1.19
C ALA A 248 37.90 8.20 -1.05
N ASN A 249 38.30 8.79 -2.19
CA ASN A 249 39.19 9.95 -2.22
C ASN A 249 38.53 11.23 -2.75
N SER A 250 37.26 11.16 -3.18
CA SER A 250 36.58 12.32 -3.76
C SER A 250 35.09 12.35 -3.44
N LYS A 251 34.59 13.55 -3.15
CA LYS A 251 33.16 13.81 -2.95
C LYS A 251 32.75 15.02 -3.77
N PHE A 252 31.70 14.88 -4.57
CA PHE A 252 31.15 15.99 -5.34
C PHE A 252 29.66 15.80 -5.61
N PHE A 253 28.99 16.89 -5.96
CA PHE A 253 27.55 16.92 -6.17
C PHE A 253 27.21 17.56 -7.51
N ILE A 254 26.39 16.87 -8.31
CA ILE A 254 25.90 17.33 -9.60
C ILE A 254 24.45 17.77 -9.42
N ARG A 255 24.21 19.08 -9.51
CA ARG A 255 22.85 19.62 -9.43
C ARG A 255 22.00 19.12 -10.60
N LEU A 256 20.72 18.92 -10.32
CA LEU A 256 19.75 18.44 -11.30
C LEU A 256 19.69 19.32 -12.57
N GLU A 257 19.81 20.63 -12.41
CA GLU A 257 19.84 21.63 -13.51
C GLU A 257 21.02 21.44 -14.47
N HIS A 258 22.09 20.78 -14.03
CA HIS A 258 23.27 20.49 -14.83
C HIS A 258 23.23 19.08 -15.45
N ILE A 259 22.28 18.23 -15.08
CA ILE A 259 22.14 16.90 -15.68
C ILE A 259 21.41 17.04 -17.01
N ARG A 260 22.09 16.70 -18.11
CA ARG A 260 21.49 16.75 -19.46
C ARG A 260 20.84 15.44 -19.84
N LYS A 261 21.49 14.34 -19.51
CA LYS A 261 21.08 13.01 -19.93
C LYS A 261 21.66 11.97 -18.99
N CYS A 262 20.90 10.92 -18.74
CA CYS A 262 21.40 9.70 -18.12
C CYS A 262 20.80 8.47 -18.82
N PHE A 263 21.56 7.38 -18.91
CA PHE A 263 21.11 6.13 -19.52
C PHE A 263 21.99 4.96 -19.08
N THR A 264 21.53 3.73 -19.32
CA THR A 264 22.32 2.51 -19.09
C THR A 264 22.85 1.93 -20.40
N GLN A 265 24.01 1.28 -20.34
CA GLN A 265 24.61 0.49 -21.41
C GLN A 265 24.76 -0.98 -20.99
N LYS A 266 24.99 -1.87 -21.96
CA LYS A 266 25.25 -3.30 -21.69
C LYS A 266 26.37 -3.48 -20.66
N GLY A 267 26.20 -4.42 -19.73
CA GLY A 267 27.18 -4.72 -18.67
C GLY A 267 27.03 -3.87 -17.40
N GLY A 268 25.83 -3.31 -17.15
CA GLY A 268 25.54 -2.57 -15.91
C GLY A 268 26.21 -1.20 -15.84
N ILE A 269 26.49 -0.58 -16.97
CA ILE A 269 27.17 0.72 -17.02
C ILE A 269 26.12 1.83 -17.06
N PHE A 270 26.07 2.63 -16.01
CA PHE A 270 25.32 3.87 -15.94
C PHE A 270 26.14 5.03 -16.50
N VAL A 271 25.57 5.80 -17.42
CA VAL A 271 26.19 6.95 -18.05
C VAL A 271 25.44 8.21 -17.66
N LEU A 272 26.16 9.23 -17.19
CA LEU A 272 25.63 10.53 -16.78
C LEU A 272 26.33 11.65 -17.54
N GLU A 273 25.57 12.51 -18.21
CA GLU A 273 26.06 13.70 -18.91
C GLU A 273 25.78 14.95 -18.07
N GLU A 274 26.86 15.55 -17.57
CA GLU A 274 26.87 16.75 -16.76
C GLU A 274 27.28 17.95 -17.63
N PHE A 275 26.47 19.01 -17.64
CA PHE A 275 26.83 20.29 -18.23
C PHE A 275 27.59 21.14 -17.20
N ASN A 276 28.83 21.49 -17.52
CA ASN A 276 29.62 22.36 -16.67
C ASN A 276 29.42 23.84 -17.08
N PRO A 277 28.81 24.68 -16.23
CA PRO A 277 28.51 26.07 -16.57
C PRO A 277 29.75 26.94 -16.74
N LYS A 278 30.90 26.58 -16.14
CA LYS A 278 32.12 27.39 -16.18
C LYS A 278 32.84 27.35 -17.52
N ASN A 279 32.91 26.16 -18.13
CA ASN A 279 33.58 25.96 -19.43
C ASN A 279 32.60 25.70 -20.57
N ARG A 280 31.28 25.67 -20.30
CA ARG A 280 30.19 25.40 -21.26
C ARG A 280 30.34 24.07 -22.01
N GLN A 281 31.00 23.09 -21.38
CA GLN A 281 31.20 21.76 -21.96
C GLN A 281 30.34 20.71 -21.26
N ILE A 282 29.99 19.66 -22.01
CA ILE A 282 29.33 18.48 -21.47
C ILE A 282 30.41 17.47 -21.10
N LYS A 283 30.44 17.08 -19.83
CA LYS A 283 31.30 16.01 -19.32
C LYS A 283 30.46 14.74 -19.17
N GLN A 284 30.87 13.68 -19.86
CA GLN A 284 30.27 12.36 -19.71
C GLN A 284 31.01 11.57 -18.64
N ARG A 285 30.27 10.98 -17.71
CA ARG A 285 30.77 10.13 -16.61
C ARG A 285 30.16 8.75 -16.73
N ARG A 286 30.95 7.71 -16.47
CA ARG A 286 30.51 6.32 -16.63
C ARG A 286 30.80 5.54 -15.35
N TYR A 287 29.76 4.90 -14.85
CA TYR A 287 29.74 4.20 -13.57
C TYR A 287 29.29 2.77 -13.77
N ARG A 288 30.04 1.79 -13.28
CA ARG A 288 29.56 0.40 -13.23
C ARG A 288 28.73 0.20 -11.98
N SER A 289 27.55 -0.39 -12.11
CA SER A 289 26.67 -0.73 -10.99
C SER A 289 25.86 -1.98 -11.31
N SER A 290 25.73 -2.88 -10.32
CA SER A 290 24.79 -4.00 -10.40
C SER A 290 23.32 -3.53 -10.39
N MET A 291 23.06 -2.29 -9.97
CA MET A 291 21.73 -1.68 -9.87
C MET A 291 21.53 -0.56 -10.90
N GLY A 292 22.23 -0.61 -12.04
CA GLY A 292 22.21 0.47 -13.03
C GLY A 292 20.81 0.82 -13.56
N GLU A 293 19.92 -0.18 -13.69
CA GLU A 293 18.53 0.03 -14.12
C GLU A 293 17.69 0.78 -13.07
N ASP A 294 17.82 0.41 -11.79
CA ASP A 294 17.13 1.10 -10.69
C ASP A 294 17.67 2.52 -10.48
N LEU A 295 18.97 2.70 -10.70
CA LEU A 295 19.67 3.98 -10.60
C LEU A 295 19.15 4.96 -11.66
N VAL A 296 19.12 4.54 -12.94
CA VAL A 296 18.63 5.41 -14.02
C VAL A 296 17.15 5.76 -13.84
N LEU A 297 16.33 4.81 -13.39
CA LEU A 297 14.92 5.05 -13.07
C LEU A 297 14.76 6.05 -11.93
N SER A 298 15.59 5.97 -10.89
CA SER A 298 15.58 6.89 -9.77
C SER A 298 15.92 8.32 -10.20
N VAL A 299 16.95 8.50 -11.04
CA VAL A 299 17.29 9.82 -11.60
C VAL A 299 16.15 10.35 -12.48
N HIS A 300 15.55 9.53 -13.34
CA HIS A 300 14.42 9.95 -14.17
C HIS A 300 13.19 10.35 -13.34
N ARG A 301 12.92 9.66 -12.23
CA ARG A 301 11.82 10.01 -11.31
C ARG A 301 12.03 11.40 -10.71
N VAL A 302 13.23 11.68 -10.20
CA VAL A 302 13.58 13.01 -9.67
C VAL A 302 13.39 14.10 -10.71
N ILE A 303 13.94 13.91 -11.93
CA ILE A 303 13.80 14.87 -13.04
C ILE A 303 12.33 15.13 -13.36
N SER A 304 11.51 14.07 -13.40
CA SER A 304 10.08 14.17 -13.71
C SER A 304 9.31 14.96 -12.64
N ILE A 305 9.65 14.75 -11.36
CA ILE A 305 9.05 15.49 -10.24
C ILE A 305 9.44 16.97 -10.32
N GLU A 306 10.72 17.28 -10.54
CA GLU A 306 11.17 18.69 -10.62
C GLU A 306 10.57 19.41 -11.83
N TYR A 307 10.50 18.76 -12.99
CA TYR A 307 9.84 19.32 -14.16
C TYR A 307 8.36 19.61 -13.90
N SER A 308 7.67 18.72 -13.18
CA SER A 308 6.28 18.92 -12.76
C SER A 308 6.13 20.10 -11.79
N LYS A 309 7.06 20.28 -10.84
CA LYS A 309 7.10 21.44 -9.93
C LYS A 309 7.31 22.75 -10.69
N GLN A 310 8.20 22.77 -11.69
CA GLN A 310 8.46 23.97 -12.50
C GLN A 310 7.25 24.35 -13.37
N LEU A 311 6.55 23.38 -13.95
CA LEU A 311 5.30 23.62 -14.66
C LEU A 311 4.25 24.22 -13.73
N ALA A 312 4.11 23.70 -12.51
CA ALA A 312 3.16 24.22 -11.52
C ALA A 312 3.45 25.68 -11.14
N ARG A 313 4.74 26.05 -10.98
CA ARG A 313 5.17 27.43 -10.65
C ARG A 313 4.91 28.43 -11.78
N LYS A 314 4.99 28.01 -13.06
CA LYS A 314 4.71 28.88 -14.23
C LYS A 314 3.22 29.10 -14.50
N SER A 315 2.35 28.34 -13.84
CA SER A 315 0.88 28.42 -13.96
C SER A 315 0.19 29.18 -12.82
N THR A 316 0.98 29.74 -11.89
CA THR A 316 0.61 30.80 -10.95
C THR A 316 1.04 32.14 -11.51
#